data_AF-A0A918HYM6-F1
#
_entry.id   AF-A0A918HYM6-F1
#
_cell.length_a   1.000
_cell.length_b   1.000
_cell.length_c   1.000
_cell.angle_alpha   90.00
_cell.angle_beta   90.00
_cell.angle_gamma   90.00
#
_symmetry.space_group_name_H-M   'P 1'
#
loop_
_entity.id
_entity.type
_entity.pdbx_description
1 polymer ?
#
loop_
_entity_poly.entity_id
_entity_poly.type
_entity_poly.pdbx_seq_one_letter_code
_entity_poly.pdbx_strand_id
1 'polypeptide(L)'
;MNDVIPPRWTLGGAPRPAAPRLYCFPHGGGSAAEYLRWARDVRNAETHAVQLPGRGSRIDEPVLTSVDALAEAFLAGAGPFPEPFVFFGHSFGSLLAFETTRALRAAGRPLPAHLVVSGYPAPHLPRAASGLHRLGDRELMETVAALHGGIPAEVLACEELVVLAARALRADYQALETYAHRPEEPLSVPITVLGGTEDRVTAEKLEAWRELTDAEVTVRRFPGGHFYLRESPAPVLRALAGALGSVTARERNTTC
;
A
#
# COMPACT_ATOMS: atom_id res chain seq x y z
N MET A 1 15.04 -32.70 -6.82
CA MET A 1 13.81 -31.89 -6.67
C MET A 1 14.25 -30.65 -5.94
N ASN A 2 14.39 -29.53 -6.65
CA ASN A 2 14.71 -28.26 -5.99
C ASN A 2 13.45 -27.86 -5.23
N ASP A 3 13.51 -27.86 -3.91
CA ASP A 3 12.52 -27.18 -3.07
C ASP A 3 12.58 -25.69 -3.45
N VAL A 4 11.68 -25.28 -4.34
CA VAL A 4 11.47 -23.87 -4.64
C VAL A 4 10.84 -23.29 -3.39
N ILE A 5 11.66 -22.65 -2.55
CA ILE A 5 11.16 -21.88 -1.41
C ILE A 5 10.19 -20.84 -1.98
N PRO A 6 8.91 -20.86 -1.59
CA PRO A 6 7.93 -19.93 -2.14
C PRO A 6 8.36 -18.49 -1.87
N PRO A 7 8.11 -17.57 -2.82
CA PRO A 7 8.56 -16.20 -2.69
C PRO A 7 7.97 -15.56 -1.43
N ARG A 8 8.83 -14.93 -0.63
CA ARG A 8 8.39 -14.24 0.59
C ARG A 8 7.73 -12.91 0.21
N TRP A 9 6.40 -12.92 0.16
CA TRP A 9 5.58 -11.73 -0.10
C TRP A 9 5.58 -10.71 1.04
N THR A 10 5.95 -11.13 2.25
CA THR A 10 6.05 -10.23 3.40
C THR A 10 7.39 -10.39 4.10
N LEU A 11 7.94 -9.27 4.55
CA LEU A 11 9.07 -9.19 5.47
C LEU A 11 8.54 -8.66 6.79
N GLY A 12 8.72 -9.41 7.88
CA GLY A 12 8.09 -9.11 9.17
C GLY A 12 9.09 -8.88 10.30
N GLY A 13 8.59 -8.26 11.37
CA GLY A 13 9.24 -8.27 12.69
C GLY A 13 9.06 -9.60 13.43
N ALA A 14 9.60 -9.71 14.65
CA ALA A 14 9.41 -10.90 15.48
C ALA A 14 7.91 -11.16 15.79
N PRO A 15 7.46 -12.42 15.88
CA PRO A 15 6.06 -12.77 16.12
C PRO A 15 5.48 -12.09 17.35
N ARG A 16 4.22 -11.65 17.28
CA ARG A 16 3.47 -11.10 18.43
C ARG A 16 2.13 -11.84 18.58
N PRO A 17 2.08 -12.96 19.32
CA PRO A 17 0.96 -13.93 19.32
C PRO A 17 -0.43 -13.41 19.71
N ALA A 18 -0.58 -12.14 20.09
CA ALA A 18 -1.85 -11.52 20.49
C ALA A 18 -2.07 -10.14 19.85
N ALA A 19 -1.22 -9.73 18.91
CA ALA A 19 -1.34 -8.45 18.24
C ALA A 19 -1.98 -8.63 16.84
N PRO A 20 -2.82 -7.70 16.37
CA PRO A 20 -3.29 -7.70 15.00
C PRO A 20 -2.11 -7.69 14.03
N ARG A 21 -2.26 -8.35 12.88
CA ARG A 21 -1.29 -8.25 11.80
C ARG A 21 -1.53 -6.99 10.98
N LEU A 22 -0.47 -6.23 10.73
CA LEU A 22 -0.50 -5.04 9.88
C LEU A 22 0.25 -5.33 8.59
N TYR A 23 -0.44 -5.45 7.46
CA TYR A 23 0.20 -5.60 6.15
C TYR A 23 0.38 -4.23 5.49
N CYS A 24 1.63 -3.85 5.21
CA CYS A 24 1.96 -2.55 4.65
C CYS A 24 2.35 -2.65 3.17
N PHE A 25 1.51 -2.11 2.29
CA PHE A 25 1.69 -2.06 0.84
C PHE A 25 2.43 -0.77 0.43
N PRO A 26 3.59 -0.87 -0.26
CA PRO A 26 4.39 0.30 -0.63
C PRO A 26 3.79 1.10 -1.78
N HIS A 27 4.21 2.35 -1.84
CA HIS A 27 4.03 3.23 -3.00
C HIS A 27 4.78 2.69 -4.24
N GLY A 28 4.51 3.27 -5.41
CA GLY A 28 5.16 2.88 -6.67
C GLY A 28 6.68 3.07 -6.60
N GLY A 29 7.44 2.04 -6.97
CA GLY A 29 8.90 1.96 -6.80
C GLY A 29 9.39 1.74 -5.37
N GLY A 30 8.49 1.81 -4.37
CA GLY A 30 8.81 1.54 -2.97
C GLY A 30 9.10 0.07 -2.71
N SER A 31 9.65 -0.23 -1.54
CA SER A 31 9.96 -1.59 -1.10
C SER A 31 9.52 -1.83 0.35
N ALA A 32 9.49 -3.10 0.77
CA ALA A 32 9.14 -3.49 2.13
C ALA A 32 10.04 -2.82 3.20
N ALA A 33 11.28 -2.46 2.83
CA ALA A 33 12.20 -1.76 3.73
C ALA A 33 11.62 -0.47 4.32
N GLU A 34 10.70 0.19 3.60
CA GLU A 34 10.04 1.40 4.09
C GLU A 34 9.23 1.15 5.37
N TYR A 35 8.60 -0.01 5.50
CA TYR A 35 7.74 -0.33 6.64
C TYR A 35 8.39 -1.27 7.65
N LEU A 36 9.53 -1.88 7.33
CA LEU A 36 10.30 -2.62 8.33
C LEU A 36 10.72 -1.72 9.50
N ARG A 37 11.00 -0.42 9.25
CA ARG A 37 11.29 0.54 10.33
C ARG A 37 10.08 0.76 11.25
N TRP A 38 8.86 0.70 10.70
CA TRP A 38 7.62 0.87 11.48
C TRP A 38 7.38 -0.27 12.47
N ALA A 39 7.95 -1.46 12.25
CA ALA A 39 7.86 -2.55 13.22
C ALA A 39 8.45 -2.19 14.60
N ARG A 40 9.34 -1.18 14.67
CA ARG A 40 9.86 -0.64 15.93
C ARG A 40 8.88 0.33 16.60
N ASP A 41 8.19 1.14 15.81
CA ASP A 41 7.37 2.25 16.30
C ASP A 41 5.91 1.84 16.55
N VAL A 42 5.37 0.93 15.73
CA VAL A 42 4.02 0.37 15.84
C VAL A 42 4.05 -0.87 16.73
N ARG A 43 3.99 -0.66 18.05
CA ARG A 43 4.16 -1.77 19.03
C ARG A 43 2.89 -2.59 19.29
N ASN A 44 1.73 -2.12 18.84
CA ASN A 44 0.44 -2.79 19.01
C ASN A 44 0.01 -3.64 17.79
N ALA A 45 0.93 -3.93 16.86
CA ALA A 45 0.69 -4.84 15.73
C ALA A 45 1.95 -5.65 15.38
N GLU A 46 1.76 -6.80 14.76
CA GLU A 46 2.82 -7.50 14.03
C GLU A 46 2.90 -6.92 12.61
N THR A 47 3.95 -6.15 12.33
CA THR A 47 4.11 -5.52 11.00
C THR A 47 4.65 -6.51 9.99
N HIS A 48 3.94 -6.64 8.86
CA HIS A 48 4.28 -7.39 7.67
C HIS A 48 4.44 -6.41 6.50
N ALA A 49 5.67 -6.06 6.15
CA ALA A 49 5.95 -5.19 5.02
C ALA A 49 5.88 -5.98 3.71
N VAL A 50 5.02 -5.57 2.78
CA VAL A 50 4.81 -6.29 1.51
C VAL A 50 5.98 -6.04 0.55
N GLN A 51 6.55 -7.14 0.04
CA GLN A 51 7.64 -7.13 -0.93
C GLN A 51 7.11 -7.54 -2.31
N LEU A 52 6.82 -6.54 -3.14
CA LEU A 52 6.39 -6.74 -4.53
C LEU A 52 7.53 -7.32 -5.39
N PRO A 53 7.22 -8.05 -6.48
CA PRO A 53 8.24 -8.60 -7.37
C PRO A 53 9.01 -7.49 -8.11
N GLY A 54 10.21 -7.86 -8.58
CA GLY A 54 11.12 -6.98 -9.33
C GLY A 54 11.84 -5.94 -8.49
N ARG A 55 11.88 -6.09 -7.16
CA ARG A 55 12.62 -5.18 -6.26
C ARG A 55 13.05 -5.87 -4.97
N GLY A 56 14.04 -5.29 -4.28
CA GLY A 56 14.54 -5.79 -2.99
C GLY A 56 14.96 -7.26 -3.07
N SER A 57 14.51 -8.09 -2.13
CA SER A 57 14.83 -9.53 -2.12
C SER A 57 14.16 -10.33 -3.26
N ARG A 58 13.33 -9.69 -4.08
CA ARG A 58 12.61 -10.28 -5.23
C ARG A 58 13.04 -9.62 -6.56
N ILE A 59 14.27 -9.11 -6.63
CA ILE A 59 14.76 -8.31 -7.77
C ILE A 59 14.78 -9.10 -9.08
N ASP A 60 15.12 -10.39 -9.03
CA ASP A 60 15.22 -11.26 -10.21
C ASP A 60 13.86 -11.77 -10.71
N GLU A 61 12.79 -11.55 -9.94
CA GLU A 61 11.46 -11.97 -10.35
C GLU A 61 10.89 -11.06 -11.46
N PRO A 62 10.05 -11.60 -12.36
CA PRO A 62 9.31 -10.81 -13.33
C PRO A 62 8.43 -9.76 -12.63
N VAL A 63 8.47 -8.52 -13.13
CA VAL A 63 7.55 -7.46 -12.68
C VAL A 63 6.13 -7.74 -13.17
N LEU A 64 5.14 -7.33 -12.39
CA LEU A 64 3.73 -7.40 -12.76
C LEU A 64 3.22 -5.99 -13.06
N THR A 65 2.44 -5.86 -14.13
CA THR A 65 2.00 -4.57 -14.68
C THR A 65 0.49 -4.37 -14.60
N SER A 66 -0.20 -5.13 -13.75
CA SER A 66 -1.64 -5.03 -13.50
C SER A 66 -1.91 -5.12 -12.00
N VAL A 67 -2.83 -4.28 -11.52
CA VAL A 67 -3.26 -4.28 -10.12
C VAL A 67 -3.94 -5.60 -9.76
N ASP A 68 -4.79 -6.13 -10.65
CA ASP A 68 -5.48 -7.41 -10.46
C ASP A 68 -4.45 -8.54 -10.33
N ALA A 69 -3.47 -8.59 -11.24
CA ALA A 69 -2.41 -9.62 -11.21
C ALA A 69 -1.54 -9.53 -9.95
N LEU A 70 -1.25 -8.30 -9.47
CA LEU A 70 -0.52 -8.09 -8.22
C LEU A 70 -1.33 -8.56 -7.01
N ALA A 71 -2.62 -8.23 -6.94
CA ALA A 71 -3.52 -8.65 -5.87
C ALA A 71 -3.66 -10.17 -5.82
N GLU A 72 -3.94 -10.81 -6.96
CA GLU A 72 -4.05 -12.27 -7.08
C GLU A 72 -2.75 -12.98 -6.69
N ALA A 73 -1.61 -12.51 -7.20
CA ALA A 73 -0.31 -13.11 -6.89
C ALA A 73 0.04 -12.94 -5.39
N PHE A 74 -0.29 -11.79 -4.79
CA PHE A 74 -0.14 -11.58 -3.35
C PHE A 74 -1.03 -12.54 -2.55
N LEU A 75 -2.31 -12.69 -2.92
CA LEU A 75 -3.22 -13.61 -2.22
C LEU A 75 -2.79 -15.07 -2.29
N ALA A 76 -2.24 -15.49 -3.44
CA ALA A 76 -1.70 -16.82 -3.64
C ALA A 76 -0.43 -17.08 -2.80
N GLY A 77 0.43 -16.08 -2.66
CA GLY A 77 1.73 -16.25 -2.01
C GLY A 77 1.84 -15.77 -0.55
N ALA A 78 0.92 -14.95 -0.05
CA ALA A 78 0.95 -14.45 1.32
C ALA A 78 0.54 -15.50 2.37
N GLY A 79 -0.05 -16.61 1.95
CA GLY A 79 -0.58 -17.64 2.84
C GLY A 79 -1.88 -17.20 3.54
N PRO A 80 -2.24 -17.83 4.68
CA PRO A 80 -3.45 -17.46 5.43
C PRO A 80 -3.31 -16.08 6.08
N PHE A 81 -4.42 -15.35 6.17
CA PHE A 81 -4.54 -14.10 6.92
C PHE A 81 -5.24 -14.41 8.24
N PRO A 82 -4.51 -14.73 9.33
CA PRO A 82 -5.14 -14.93 10.62
C PRO A 82 -5.70 -13.61 11.11
N GLU A 83 -6.96 -13.67 11.53
CA GLU A 83 -7.69 -12.53 12.07
C GLU A 83 -7.27 -12.25 13.52
N PRO A 84 -7.27 -10.98 13.95
CA PRO A 84 -7.54 -9.81 13.13
C PRO A 84 -6.32 -9.37 12.32
N PHE A 85 -6.57 -8.82 11.13
CA PHE A 85 -5.54 -8.12 10.36
C PHE A 85 -6.05 -6.81 9.77
N VAL A 86 -5.10 -5.91 9.52
CA VAL A 86 -5.31 -4.57 8.98
C VAL A 86 -4.40 -4.39 7.77
N PHE A 87 -4.94 -3.77 6.74
CA PHE A 87 -4.15 -3.35 5.58
C PHE A 87 -3.83 -1.87 5.69
N PHE A 88 -2.57 -1.53 5.43
CA PHE A 88 -2.11 -0.16 5.23
C PHE A 88 -1.51 -0.04 3.83
N GLY A 89 -1.91 0.95 3.06
CA GLY A 89 -1.30 1.27 1.78
C GLY A 89 -0.96 2.76 1.69
N HIS A 90 0.15 3.08 1.01
CA HIS A 90 0.48 4.45 0.63
C HIS A 90 0.59 4.60 -0.88
N SER A 91 -0.01 5.66 -1.44
CA SER A 91 -0.07 5.95 -2.87
C SER A 91 -0.54 4.71 -3.65
N PHE A 92 0.24 4.18 -4.58
CA PHE A 92 -0.04 2.91 -5.28
C PHE A 92 -0.42 1.76 -4.34
N GLY A 93 0.22 1.66 -3.17
CA GLY A 93 -0.08 0.65 -2.17
C GLY A 93 -1.50 0.76 -1.61
N SER A 94 -2.11 1.96 -1.60
CA SER A 94 -3.52 2.15 -1.21
C SER A 94 -4.46 1.48 -2.20
N LEU A 95 -4.19 1.65 -3.50
CA LEU A 95 -4.95 1.00 -4.56
C LEU A 95 -4.80 -0.52 -4.46
N LEU A 96 -3.56 -1.00 -4.29
CA LEU A 96 -3.30 -2.43 -4.19
C LEU A 96 -3.94 -3.05 -2.94
N ALA A 97 -3.90 -2.38 -1.79
CA ALA A 97 -4.58 -2.83 -0.57
C ALA A 97 -6.10 -2.91 -0.74
N PHE A 98 -6.70 -1.92 -1.43
CA PHE A 98 -8.12 -1.91 -1.75
C PHE A 98 -8.52 -3.06 -2.68
N GLU A 99 -7.81 -3.24 -3.81
CA GLU A 99 -8.12 -4.34 -4.75
C GLU A 99 -7.80 -5.71 -4.16
N THR A 100 -6.78 -5.82 -3.30
CA THR A 100 -6.54 -7.05 -2.52
C THR A 100 -7.72 -7.35 -1.59
N THR A 101 -8.35 -6.33 -0.99
CA THR A 101 -9.54 -6.50 -0.16
C THR A 101 -10.73 -7.00 -0.98
N ARG A 102 -10.94 -6.47 -2.19
CA ARG A 102 -11.97 -6.97 -3.12
C ARG A 102 -11.69 -8.39 -3.57
N ALA A 103 -10.44 -8.72 -3.85
CA ALA A 103 -10.04 -10.07 -4.22
C ALA A 103 -10.23 -11.08 -3.07
N LEU A 104 -9.99 -10.67 -1.80
CA LEU A 104 -10.34 -11.49 -0.62
C LEU A 104 -11.85 -11.78 -0.57
N ARG A 105 -12.68 -10.74 -0.76
CA ARG A 105 -14.14 -10.86 -0.81
C ARG A 105 -14.59 -11.85 -1.90
N ALA A 106 -14.08 -11.68 -3.11
CA ALA A 106 -14.39 -12.55 -4.24
C ALA A 106 -13.97 -14.01 -3.99
N ALA A 107 -12.87 -14.23 -3.26
CA ALA A 107 -12.39 -15.55 -2.88
C ALA A 107 -13.07 -16.15 -1.63
N GLY A 108 -14.05 -15.45 -1.02
CA GLY A 108 -14.71 -15.90 0.21
C GLY A 108 -13.75 -16.00 1.41
N ARG A 109 -12.66 -15.24 1.39
CA ARG A 109 -11.65 -15.23 2.46
C ARG A 109 -11.96 -14.12 3.49
N PRO A 110 -11.45 -14.23 4.72
CA PRO A 110 -11.55 -13.16 5.70
C PRO A 110 -11.12 -11.80 5.13
N LEU A 111 -11.88 -10.76 5.46
CA LEU A 111 -11.57 -9.38 5.10
C LEU A 111 -10.70 -8.72 6.18
N PRO A 112 -9.90 -7.70 5.83
CA PRO A 112 -9.23 -6.91 6.85
C PRO A 112 -10.25 -6.26 7.78
N ALA A 113 -9.99 -6.30 9.08
CA ALA A 113 -10.81 -5.65 10.09
C ALA A 113 -10.82 -4.12 9.94
N HIS A 114 -9.81 -3.57 9.26
CA HIS A 114 -9.70 -2.15 8.93
C HIS A 114 -8.81 -1.96 7.70
N LEU A 115 -9.17 -1.02 6.82
CA LEU A 115 -8.36 -0.60 5.68
C LEU A 115 -7.86 0.83 5.91
N VAL A 116 -6.54 1.02 5.91
CA VAL A 116 -5.90 2.34 6.03
C VAL A 116 -5.26 2.69 4.70
N VAL A 117 -5.73 3.77 4.07
CA VAL A 117 -5.25 4.26 2.78
C VAL A 117 -4.63 5.63 2.94
N SER A 118 -3.54 5.88 2.24
CA SER A 118 -2.72 7.07 2.43
C SER A 118 -2.31 7.66 1.09
N GLY A 119 -2.51 8.97 0.90
CA GLY A 119 -1.98 9.72 -0.26
C GLY A 119 -2.47 9.21 -1.62
N TYR A 120 -3.71 8.70 -1.69
CA TYR A 120 -4.27 8.17 -2.94
C TYR A 120 -5.74 8.60 -3.11
N PRO A 121 -6.16 9.08 -4.29
CA PRO A 121 -7.57 9.41 -4.56
C PRO A 121 -8.44 8.15 -4.52
N ALA A 122 -9.73 8.29 -4.26
CA ALA A 122 -10.65 7.15 -4.31
C ALA A 122 -10.61 6.45 -5.69
N PRO A 123 -10.44 5.11 -5.75
CA PRO A 123 -10.25 4.35 -6.99
C PRO A 123 -11.27 4.58 -8.11
N HIS A 124 -12.53 4.90 -7.80
CA HIS A 124 -13.58 5.13 -8.79
C HIS A 124 -13.48 6.50 -9.48
N LEU A 125 -12.68 7.42 -8.96
CA LEU A 125 -12.50 8.74 -9.57
C LEU A 125 -11.66 8.64 -10.86
N PRO A 126 -11.99 9.44 -11.89
CA PRO A 126 -11.21 9.44 -13.13
C PRO A 126 -9.78 9.89 -12.87
N ARG A 127 -8.83 9.18 -13.47
CA ARG A 127 -7.41 9.52 -13.45
C ARG A 127 -6.95 10.01 -14.82
N ALA A 128 -6.24 11.13 -14.84
CA ALA A 128 -5.60 11.59 -16.07
C ALA A 128 -4.44 10.64 -16.43
N ALA A 129 -4.37 10.23 -17.69
CA ALA A 129 -3.24 9.46 -18.19
C ALA A 129 -2.01 10.37 -18.28
N SER A 130 -1.03 10.16 -17.41
CA SER A 130 0.25 10.89 -17.45
C SER A 130 1.28 10.26 -18.40
N GLY A 131 1.08 9.00 -18.81
CA GLY A 131 1.95 8.31 -19.76
C GLY A 131 3.35 8.00 -19.22
N LEU A 132 3.54 8.04 -17.91
CA LEU A 132 4.85 7.91 -17.26
C LEU A 132 5.50 6.56 -17.58
N HIS A 133 4.71 5.49 -17.63
CA HIS A 133 5.23 4.14 -17.93
C HIS A 133 5.80 4.00 -19.34
N ARG A 134 5.59 4.97 -20.24
CA ARG A 134 6.07 4.97 -21.63
C ARG A 134 7.37 5.76 -21.82
N LEU A 135 7.80 6.54 -20.82
CA LEU A 135 8.99 7.38 -20.89
C LEU A 135 10.28 6.54 -20.87
N GLY A 136 11.43 7.12 -21.24
CA GLY A 136 12.73 6.47 -20.99
C GLY A 136 13.00 6.25 -19.49
N ASP A 137 13.95 5.39 -19.11
CA ASP A 137 14.22 5.08 -17.69
C ASP A 137 14.62 6.33 -16.90
N ARG A 138 15.55 7.12 -17.43
CA ARG A 138 15.99 8.40 -16.88
C ARG A 138 14.85 9.39 -16.69
N GLU A 139 14.09 9.60 -17.77
CA GLU A 139 13.01 10.56 -17.82
C GLU A 139 11.85 10.19 -16.88
N LEU A 140 11.53 8.89 -16.78
CA LEU A 140 10.58 8.37 -15.80
C LEU A 140 11.02 8.72 -14.38
N MET A 141 12.27 8.42 -14.02
CA MET A 141 12.79 8.64 -12.68
C MET A 141 12.80 10.13 -12.31
N GLU A 142 13.26 10.99 -13.20
CA GLU A 142 13.29 12.45 -12.98
C GLU A 142 11.89 13.05 -12.89
N THR A 143 10.96 12.61 -13.76
CA THR A 143 9.58 13.10 -13.74
C THR A 143 8.87 12.68 -12.46
N VAL A 144 9.03 11.44 -12.01
CA VAL A 144 8.44 10.97 -10.75
C VAL A 144 9.06 11.70 -9.55
N ALA A 145 10.38 11.90 -9.55
CA ALA A 145 11.06 12.66 -8.50
C ALA A 145 10.54 14.10 -8.42
N ALA A 146 10.30 14.76 -9.56
CA ALA A 146 9.76 16.11 -9.61
C ALA A 146 8.28 16.18 -9.16
N LEU A 147 7.47 15.19 -9.53
CA LEU A 147 6.03 15.18 -9.22
C LEU A 147 5.72 14.83 -7.77
N HIS A 148 6.44 13.86 -7.21
CA HIS A 148 6.11 13.23 -5.94
C HIS A 148 7.26 13.27 -4.93
N GLY A 149 8.49 13.55 -5.37
CA GLY A 149 9.69 13.33 -4.56
C GLY A 149 9.97 11.84 -4.36
N GLY A 150 10.64 11.52 -3.26
CA GLY A 150 10.78 10.14 -2.78
C GLY A 150 11.83 9.27 -3.46
N ILE A 151 12.43 9.74 -4.57
CA ILE A 151 13.61 9.16 -5.20
C ILE A 151 14.86 9.89 -4.67
N PRO A 152 15.79 9.21 -3.98
CA PRO A 152 17.03 9.83 -3.50
C PRO A 152 17.90 10.37 -4.63
N ALA A 153 18.58 11.50 -4.42
CA ALA A 153 19.44 12.11 -5.42
C ALA A 153 20.60 11.17 -5.84
N GLU A 154 21.07 10.33 -4.93
CA GLU A 154 22.10 9.33 -5.14
C GLU A 154 21.66 8.25 -6.15
N VAL A 155 20.36 7.92 -6.20
CA VAL A 155 19.82 7.02 -7.21
C VAL A 155 19.88 7.67 -8.58
N LEU A 156 19.50 8.95 -8.68
CA LEU A 156 19.54 9.70 -9.95
C LEU A 156 20.99 9.90 -10.44
N ALA A 157 21.96 10.00 -9.53
CA ALA A 157 23.37 10.18 -9.87
C ALA A 157 24.06 8.92 -10.42
N CYS A 158 23.43 7.74 -10.37
CA CYS A 158 24.01 6.48 -10.83
C CYS A 158 23.14 5.83 -11.91
N GLU A 159 23.68 5.64 -13.11
CA GLU A 159 22.93 5.07 -14.25
C GLU A 159 22.45 3.65 -13.98
N GLU A 160 23.30 2.81 -13.37
CA GLU A 160 22.95 1.43 -13.02
C GLU A 160 21.77 1.38 -12.04
N LEU A 161 21.74 2.27 -11.04
CA LEU A 161 20.64 2.36 -10.09
C LEU A 161 19.36 2.86 -10.73
N VAL A 162 19.46 3.78 -11.71
CA VAL A 162 18.29 4.24 -12.45
C VAL A 162 17.69 3.14 -13.30
N VAL A 163 18.49 2.42 -14.09
CA VAL A 163 17.97 1.29 -14.89
C VAL A 163 17.30 0.26 -13.99
N LEU A 164 17.95 -0.07 -12.86
CA LEU A 164 17.42 -1.03 -11.89
C LEU A 164 16.09 -0.57 -11.27
N ALA A 165 16.02 0.67 -10.79
CA ALA A 165 14.83 1.22 -10.13
C ALA A 165 13.69 1.49 -11.13
N ALA A 166 14.01 1.96 -12.33
CA ALA A 166 13.05 2.28 -13.37
C ALA A 166 12.26 1.05 -13.80
N ARG A 167 12.87 -0.15 -13.84
CA ARG A 167 12.16 -1.40 -14.17
C ARG A 167 10.93 -1.64 -13.29
N ALA A 168 11.10 -1.55 -11.97
CA ALA A 168 9.99 -1.76 -11.03
C ALA A 168 9.01 -0.59 -11.01
N LEU A 169 9.55 0.64 -11.02
CA LEU A 169 8.74 1.86 -11.02
C LEU A 169 7.82 1.93 -12.25
N ARG A 170 8.37 1.62 -13.44
CA ARG A 170 7.65 1.57 -14.70
C ARG A 170 6.48 0.60 -14.65
N ALA A 171 6.71 -0.59 -14.11
CA ALA A 171 5.67 -1.60 -13.99
C ALA A 171 4.53 -1.16 -13.06
N ASP A 172 4.86 -0.53 -11.92
CA ASP A 172 3.87 0.01 -11.00
C ASP A 172 3.07 1.16 -11.64
N TYR A 173 3.74 2.08 -12.33
CA TYR A 173 3.06 3.15 -13.06
C TYR A 173 2.22 2.63 -14.22
N GLN A 174 2.66 1.56 -14.89
CA GLN A 174 1.84 0.91 -15.91
C GLN A 174 0.57 0.36 -15.27
N ALA A 175 0.69 -0.42 -14.20
CA ALA A 175 -0.45 -0.98 -13.47
C ALA A 175 -1.43 0.12 -13.02
N LEU A 176 -0.90 1.22 -12.50
CA LEU A 176 -1.66 2.36 -12.00
C LEU A 176 -2.29 3.21 -13.11
N GLU A 177 -1.62 3.41 -14.25
CA GLU A 177 -2.14 4.21 -15.37
C GLU A 177 -3.09 3.43 -16.28
N THR A 178 -3.00 2.09 -16.30
CA THR A 178 -3.94 1.22 -17.02
C THR A 178 -5.05 0.68 -16.12
N TYR A 179 -5.07 1.02 -14.83
CA TYR A 179 -6.13 0.61 -13.93
C TYR A 179 -7.45 1.29 -14.34
N ALA A 180 -8.48 0.46 -14.49
CA ALA A 180 -9.84 0.90 -14.70
C ALA A 180 -10.71 0.34 -13.57
N HIS A 181 -11.29 1.23 -12.77
CA HIS A 181 -12.18 0.82 -11.70
C HIS A 181 -13.41 0.13 -12.27
N ARG A 182 -13.67 -1.09 -11.80
CA ARG A 182 -14.91 -1.83 -12.06
C ARG A 182 -15.88 -1.55 -10.91
N PRO A 183 -17.05 -0.94 -11.16
CA PRO A 183 -18.05 -0.75 -10.12
C PRO A 183 -18.45 -2.09 -9.49
N GLU A 184 -18.51 -2.12 -8.16
CA GLU A 184 -18.96 -3.24 -7.34
C GLU A 184 -19.68 -2.69 -6.12
N GLU A 185 -20.40 -3.56 -5.39
CA GLU A 185 -20.96 -3.21 -4.09
C GLU A 185 -19.85 -2.66 -3.15
N PRO A 186 -20.16 -1.62 -2.36
CA PRO A 186 -19.25 -1.10 -1.33
C PRO A 186 -18.70 -2.21 -0.44
N LEU A 187 -17.49 -2.03 0.07
CA LEU A 187 -16.95 -2.92 1.10
C LEU A 187 -17.74 -2.75 2.40
N SER A 188 -17.69 -3.73 3.30
CA SER A 188 -18.17 -3.59 4.68
C SER A 188 -17.01 -3.48 5.68
N VAL A 189 -15.93 -2.84 5.22
CA VAL A 189 -14.67 -2.67 5.96
C VAL A 189 -14.52 -1.18 6.34
N PRO A 190 -14.27 -0.85 7.61
CA PRO A 190 -13.98 0.54 8.00
C PRO A 190 -12.74 1.07 7.29
N ILE A 191 -12.79 2.32 6.83
CA ILE A 191 -11.68 2.95 6.10
C ILE A 191 -11.13 4.15 6.86
N THR A 192 -9.82 4.18 7.07
CA THR A 192 -9.12 5.40 7.49
C THR A 192 -8.32 5.95 6.31
N VAL A 193 -8.65 7.17 5.89
CA VAL A 193 -8.02 7.88 4.78
C VAL A 193 -7.07 8.93 5.32
N LEU A 194 -5.82 8.88 4.89
CA LEU A 194 -4.76 9.79 5.31
C LEU A 194 -4.26 10.61 4.10
N GLY A 195 -4.06 11.92 4.25
CA GLY A 195 -3.52 12.76 3.16
C GLY A 195 -2.60 13.87 3.64
N GLY A 196 -1.72 14.34 2.75
CA GLY A 196 -0.91 15.54 2.97
C GLY A 196 -1.70 16.81 2.63
N THR A 197 -1.51 17.90 3.36
CA THR A 197 -2.17 19.19 3.07
C THR A 197 -1.60 19.87 1.83
N GLU A 198 -0.39 19.52 1.43
CA GLU A 198 0.30 20.03 0.23
C GLU A 198 0.40 18.95 -0.86
N ASP A 199 -0.26 17.80 -0.68
CA ASP A 199 -0.34 16.75 -1.70
C ASP A 199 -1.27 17.18 -2.85
N ARG A 200 -0.99 16.68 -4.06
CA ARG A 200 -1.82 16.84 -5.25
C ARG A 200 -3.16 16.11 -5.11
N VAL A 201 -3.26 15.15 -4.18
CA VAL A 201 -4.51 14.49 -3.81
C VAL A 201 -5.32 15.41 -2.89
N THR A 202 -6.33 16.07 -3.46
CA THR A 202 -7.13 17.07 -2.76
C THR A 202 -8.04 16.46 -1.70
N ALA A 203 -8.55 17.28 -0.77
CA ALA A 203 -9.45 16.82 0.27
C ALA A 203 -10.72 16.16 -0.30
N GLU A 204 -11.28 16.68 -1.39
CA GLU A 204 -12.46 16.12 -2.05
C GLU A 204 -12.18 14.71 -2.56
N LYS A 205 -11.00 14.48 -3.15
CA LYS A 205 -10.59 13.15 -3.63
C LYS A 205 -10.36 12.14 -2.50
N LEU A 206 -9.98 12.63 -1.31
CA LEU A 206 -9.85 11.81 -0.11
C LEU A 206 -11.23 11.49 0.48
N GLU A 207 -12.15 12.46 0.54
CA GLU A 207 -13.51 12.25 1.05
C GLU A 207 -14.33 11.29 0.18
N ALA A 208 -14.07 11.24 -1.13
CA ALA A 208 -14.73 10.30 -2.05
C ALA A 208 -14.54 8.82 -1.65
N TRP A 209 -13.54 8.46 -0.84
CA TRP A 209 -13.39 7.09 -0.32
C TRP A 209 -14.60 6.62 0.50
N ARG A 210 -15.44 7.55 1.01
CA ARG A 210 -16.72 7.24 1.67
C ARG A 210 -17.68 6.46 0.78
N GLU A 211 -17.58 6.59 -0.54
CA GLU A 211 -18.45 5.89 -1.48
C GLU A 211 -18.05 4.42 -1.70
N LEU A 212 -16.88 4.01 -1.19
CA LEU A 212 -16.31 2.68 -1.41
C LEU A 212 -16.56 1.69 -0.26
N THR A 213 -17.26 2.12 0.80
CA THR A 213 -17.62 1.27 1.94
C THR A 213 -18.96 1.72 2.53
N ASP A 214 -19.73 0.77 3.08
CA ASP A 214 -20.92 1.06 3.90
C ASP A 214 -20.59 1.18 5.40
N ALA A 215 -19.33 0.94 5.78
CA ALA A 215 -18.83 1.04 7.14
C ALA A 215 -18.27 2.45 7.46
N GLU A 216 -17.81 2.62 8.70
CA GLU A 216 -17.26 3.89 9.19
C GLU A 216 -16.04 4.35 8.37
N VAL A 217 -16.03 5.64 7.98
CA VAL A 217 -14.89 6.28 7.31
C VAL A 217 -14.39 7.48 8.11
N THR A 218 -13.09 7.47 8.39
CA THR A 218 -12.36 8.58 9.02
C THR A 218 -11.35 9.17 8.05
N VAL A 219 -11.41 10.48 7.81
CA VAL A 219 -10.43 11.19 6.95
C VAL A 219 -9.55 12.09 7.84
N ARG A 220 -8.22 12.00 7.68
CA ARG A 220 -7.25 12.83 8.42
C ARG A 220 -6.21 13.40 7.46
N ARG A 221 -5.92 14.69 7.61
CA ARG A 221 -4.88 15.38 6.82
C ARG A 221 -3.73 15.83 7.72
N PHE A 222 -2.52 15.80 7.19
CA PHE A 222 -1.28 16.12 7.89
C PHE A 222 -0.47 17.15 7.10
N PRO A 223 0.30 18.04 7.77
CA PRO A 223 1.26 18.91 7.08
C PRO A 223 2.22 18.12 6.19
N GLY A 224 2.60 18.70 5.05
CA GLY A 224 3.55 18.12 4.09
C GLY A 224 2.93 17.65 2.76
N GLY A 225 3.82 17.34 1.82
CA GLY A 225 3.50 16.89 0.46
C GLY A 225 3.15 15.40 0.37
N HIS A 226 3.38 14.77 -0.78
CA HIS A 226 2.98 13.37 -1.03
C HIS A 226 3.55 12.38 0.00
N PHE A 227 4.82 12.56 0.39
CA PHE A 227 5.50 11.72 1.39
C PHE A 227 5.48 12.32 2.81
N TYR A 228 4.42 13.03 3.22
CA TYR A 228 4.24 13.59 4.58
C TYR A 228 4.56 12.59 5.72
N LEU A 229 4.32 11.30 5.49
CA LEU A 229 4.63 10.21 6.42
C LEU A 229 6.14 9.98 6.67
N ARG A 230 7.03 10.50 5.82
CA ARG A 230 8.49 10.42 5.99
C ARG A 230 9.02 11.59 6.81
N GLU A 231 8.50 12.78 6.57
CA GLU A 231 8.93 14.03 7.22
C GLU A 231 8.48 14.08 8.69
N SER A 232 7.24 13.69 8.96
CA SER A 232 6.65 13.67 10.29
C SER A 232 5.85 12.38 10.52
N PRO A 233 6.53 11.25 10.82
CA PRO A 233 5.86 9.95 10.95
C PRO A 233 4.97 9.86 12.20
N ALA A 234 5.30 10.55 13.30
CA ALA A 234 4.63 10.31 14.58
C ALA A 234 3.11 10.57 14.57
N PRO A 235 2.56 11.65 13.98
CA PRO A 235 1.12 11.83 13.82
C PRO A 235 0.44 10.73 13.00
N VAL A 236 1.09 10.29 11.91
CA VAL A 236 0.60 9.22 11.03
C VAL A 236 0.56 7.88 11.77
N LEU A 237 1.65 7.54 12.47
CA LEU A 237 1.75 6.33 13.28
C LEU A 237 0.73 6.33 14.44
N ARG A 238 0.42 7.48 15.04
CA ARG A 238 -0.66 7.58 16.03
C ARG A 238 -2.04 7.32 15.42
N ALA A 239 -2.29 7.83 14.21
CA ALA A 239 -3.54 7.55 13.51
C ALA A 239 -3.69 6.05 13.20
N LEU A 240 -2.59 5.43 12.72
CA LEU A 240 -2.53 4.00 12.46
C LEU A 240 -2.71 3.17 13.74
N ALA A 241 -2.04 3.54 14.84
CA ALA A 241 -2.20 2.88 16.13
C ALA A 241 -3.64 2.97 16.65
N GLY A 242 -4.34 4.09 16.39
CA GLY A 242 -5.75 4.26 16.70
C GLY A 242 -6.66 3.30 15.92
N ALA A 243 -6.45 3.17 14.61
CA ALA A 243 -7.16 2.21 13.76
C ALA A 243 -6.88 0.75 14.17
N LEU A 244 -5.66 0.43 14.56
CA LEU A 244 -5.32 -0.88 15.14
C LEU A 244 -6.01 -1.10 16.49
N GLY A 245 -6.11 -0.07 17.33
CA GLY A 245 -6.76 -0.13 18.64
C GLY A 245 -8.26 -0.41 18.56
N SER A 246 -8.97 0.21 17.61
CA SER A 246 -10.41 -0.02 17.41
C SER A 246 -10.73 -1.46 17.03
N VAL A 247 -9.87 -2.11 16.24
CA VAL A 247 -9.98 -3.53 15.88
C VAL A 247 -9.93 -4.41 17.13
N THR A 248 -8.89 -4.25 17.96
CA THR A 248 -8.75 -5.06 19.18
C THR A 248 -9.90 -4.85 20.18
N ALA A 249 -10.51 -3.67 20.19
CA ALA A 249 -11.65 -3.37 21.06
C ALA A 249 -12.95 -4.03 20.58
N ARG A 250 -13.19 -4.08 19.26
CA ARG A 250 -14.36 -4.74 18.67
C ARG A 250 -14.35 -6.25 18.91
N GLU A 251 -13.19 -6.88 18.78
CA GLU A 251 -13.06 -8.32 19.07
C GLU A 251 -13.44 -8.65 20.51
N ARG A 252 -12.90 -7.90 21.50
CA ARG A 252 -13.24 -8.09 22.91
C ARG A 252 -14.74 -7.96 23.21
N ASN A 253 -15.46 -7.15 22.44
CA ASN A 253 -16.91 -6.96 22.61
C ASN A 253 -17.76 -8.03 21.91
N THR A 254 -17.17 -8.81 20.99
CA THR A 254 -17.89 -9.86 20.21
C THR A 254 -17.77 -11.24 20.87
N THR A 255 -16.80 -11.42 21.78
CA THR A 255 -16.54 -12.67 22.51
C THR A 255 -17.24 -12.75 23.89
N CYS A 256 -18.20 -11.86 24.17
CA CYS A 256 -18.94 -11.79 25.44
C CYS A 256 -20.40 -12.24 25.27
#